data_AF-A0A1B6GV89-F1
#
_entry.id   AF-A0A1B6GV89-F1
#
_cell.length_a   1.000
_cell.length_b   1.000
_cell.length_c   1.000
_cell.angle_alpha   90.00
_cell.angle_beta   90.00
_cell.angle_gamma   90.00
#
_symmetry.space_group_name_H-M   'P 1'
#
loop_
_entity.id
_entity.type
_entity.pdbx_description
1 polymer ?
#
loop_
_entity_poly.entity_id
_entity_poly.type
_entity_poly.pdbx_seq_one_letter_code
_entity_poly.pdbx_strand_id
1 'polypeptide(L)'
;SPLLMQQQEGDVRVRGSWETHTITGRISMQEPNLQHVPRDITIDDQVYSLRTAFVAGRGNSLVSADFCQLELRLLAHFSQDAGLHQTFTRVGDVFTSIAAEWNAIPVEQVTDDIRQHTKQLCYGLIYGMGLRTLAEEMGVEEPQAAEMVERFHRTYP
;
A
#
# COMPACT_ATOMS: atom_id res chain seq x y z
N SER A 1 27.67 1.54 0.99
CA SER A 1 26.30 1.60 1.56
C SER A 1 26.41 1.63 3.07
N PRO A 2 25.67 2.50 3.79
CA PRO A 2 25.69 2.55 5.26
C PRO A 2 25.43 1.20 5.94
N LEU A 3 24.72 0.27 5.27
CA LEU A 3 24.53 -1.11 5.75
C LEU A 3 25.83 -1.92 5.88
N LEU A 4 26.80 -1.69 4.99
CA LEU A 4 28.11 -2.38 5.01
C LEU A 4 29.04 -1.80 6.09
N MET A 5 28.80 -0.57 6.54
CA MET A 5 29.62 0.11 7.54
C MET A 5 29.25 -0.26 8.97
N GLN A 6 28.05 -0.81 9.20
CA GLN A 6 27.58 -1.26 10.51
C GLN A 6 27.81 -2.75 10.77
N GLN A 7 28.47 -3.44 9.85
CA GLN A 7 28.78 -4.84 9.99
C GLN A 7 30.02 -4.99 10.92
N GLN A 8 29.83 -5.55 12.12
CA GLN A 8 30.96 -5.88 13.00
C GLN A 8 31.78 -7.03 12.39
N GLU A 9 33.11 -6.98 12.55
CA GLU A 9 34.03 -7.96 12.00
C GLU A 9 33.67 -9.38 12.50
N GLY A 10 33.23 -10.25 11.58
CA GLY A 10 32.79 -11.62 11.88
C GLY A 10 31.29 -11.81 12.11
N ASP A 11 30.49 -10.74 12.22
CA ASP A 11 29.03 -10.83 12.30
C ASP A 11 28.38 -10.51 10.95
N VAL A 12 27.59 -11.45 10.42
CA VAL A 12 26.87 -11.28 9.14
C VAL A 12 25.47 -10.68 9.32
N ARG A 13 25.08 -10.31 10.54
CA ARG A 13 23.76 -9.76 10.86
C ARG A 13 23.81 -8.25 11.03
N VAL A 14 22.86 -7.58 10.39
CA VAL A 14 22.57 -6.17 10.59
C VAL A 14 21.53 -6.01 11.70
N ARG A 15 21.75 -5.07 12.62
CA ARG A 15 20.84 -4.75 13.73
C ARG A 15 20.55 -3.26 13.72
N GLY A 16 19.29 -2.88 13.65
CA GLY A 16 18.86 -1.50 13.85
C GLY A 16 18.16 -1.32 15.20
N SER A 17 17.98 -0.08 15.60
CA SER A 17 17.17 0.32 16.74
C SER A 17 15.72 0.56 16.31
N TRP A 18 14.77 0.39 17.22
CA TRP A 18 13.36 0.68 16.98
C TRP A 18 12.76 1.50 18.11
N GLU A 19 11.77 2.31 17.78
CA GLU A 19 11.00 3.11 18.73
C GLU A 19 9.50 3.00 18.43
N THR A 20 8.68 3.21 19.45
CA THR A 20 7.21 3.13 19.36
C THR A 20 6.55 4.50 19.58
N HIS A 21 7.33 5.59 19.61
CA HIS A 21 6.87 6.94 19.95
C HIS A 21 6.29 7.72 18.75
N THR A 22 5.85 7.05 17.69
CA THR A 22 5.24 7.76 16.56
C THR A 22 3.81 8.21 16.90
N ILE A 23 3.37 9.33 16.31
CA ILE A 23 2.05 9.91 16.56
C ILE A 23 0.91 8.93 16.26
N THR A 24 1.09 8.05 15.27
CA THR A 24 0.10 7.05 14.85
C THR A 24 0.26 5.70 15.55
N GLY A 25 1.23 5.54 16.45
CA GLY A 25 1.53 4.28 17.14
C GLY A 25 2.28 3.24 16.28
N ARG A 26 2.70 3.59 15.05
CA ARG A 26 3.59 2.77 14.23
C ARG A 26 4.97 2.61 14.88
N ILE A 27 5.62 1.48 14.63
CA ILE A 27 7.03 1.27 14.97
C ILE A 27 7.88 2.00 13.92
N SER A 28 8.90 2.73 14.36
CA SER A 28 9.91 3.35 13.51
C SER A 28 11.27 2.69 13.76
N MET A 29 12.06 2.45 12.72
CA MET A 29 13.37 1.82 12.78
C MET A 29 14.47 2.79 12.31
N GLN A 30 15.59 2.82 13.04
CA GLN A 30 16.73 3.68 12.73
C GLN A 30 18.03 2.86 12.74
N GLU A 31 19.02 3.32 11.96
CA GLU A 31 20.42 2.85 11.99
C GLU A 31 20.63 1.32 12.03
N PRO A 32 20.23 0.56 10.99
CA PRO A 32 19.66 1.04 9.74
C PRO A 32 18.14 0.84 9.67
N ASN A 33 17.46 1.71 8.93
CA ASN A 33 16.03 1.58 8.69
C ASN A 33 15.76 0.47 7.66
N LEU A 34 15.37 -0.72 8.13
CA LEU A 34 14.99 -1.85 7.28
C LEU A 34 13.53 -1.77 6.78
N GLN A 35 12.74 -0.80 7.22
CA GLN A 35 11.37 -0.59 6.75
C GLN A 35 11.35 0.03 5.35
N HIS A 36 12.40 0.77 4.99
CA HIS A 36 12.51 1.47 3.70
C HIS A 36 13.50 0.82 2.73
N VAL A 37 13.75 -0.49 2.84
CA VAL A 37 14.57 -1.20 1.84
C VAL A 37 13.86 -1.08 0.47
N PRO A 38 14.54 -0.56 -0.58
CA PRO A 38 13.95 -0.37 -1.88
C PRO A 38 13.24 -1.63 -2.40
N ARG A 39 12.13 -1.42 -3.10
CA ARG A 39 11.50 -2.48 -3.89
C ARG A 39 12.36 -2.78 -5.12
N ASP A 40 11.99 -3.84 -5.82
CA ASP A 40 12.63 -4.26 -7.04
C ASP A 40 12.58 -3.11 -8.07
N ILE A 41 13.72 -2.83 -8.69
CA ILE A 41 13.87 -1.80 -9.72
C ILE A 41 14.13 -2.48 -11.05
N THR A 42 13.55 -1.95 -12.14
CA THR A 42 13.80 -2.43 -13.49
C THR A 42 14.67 -1.43 -14.23
N ILE A 43 15.81 -1.88 -14.76
CA ILE A 43 16.72 -1.09 -15.60
C ILE A 43 17.04 -1.95 -16.81
N ASP A 44 16.82 -1.43 -18.02
CA ASP A 44 17.10 -2.12 -19.29
C ASP A 44 16.49 -3.54 -19.36
N ASP A 45 15.20 -3.68 -19.04
CA ASP A 45 14.45 -4.95 -18.96
C ASP A 45 14.99 -5.98 -17.93
N GLN A 46 15.91 -5.57 -17.05
CA GLN A 46 16.46 -6.40 -15.98
C GLN A 46 15.95 -5.95 -14.62
N VAL A 47 15.52 -6.91 -13.79
CA VAL A 47 15.01 -6.66 -12.45
C VAL A 47 16.13 -6.82 -11.42
N TYR A 48 16.39 -5.78 -10.64
CA TYR A 48 17.35 -5.77 -9.54
C TYR A 48 16.62 -5.67 -8.21
N SER A 49 16.91 -6.59 -7.29
CA SER A 49 16.31 -6.61 -5.96
C SER A 49 17.38 -6.58 -4.87
N LEU A 50 17.50 -5.44 -4.19
CA LEU A 50 18.37 -5.30 -3.01
C LEU A 50 17.93 -6.19 -1.84
N ARG A 51 16.67 -6.65 -1.85
CA ARG A 51 16.09 -7.51 -0.80
C ARG A 51 16.71 -8.92 -0.81
N THR A 52 17.29 -9.35 -1.92
CA THR A 52 18.00 -10.63 -2.05
C THR A 52 19.26 -10.72 -1.18
N ALA A 53 19.81 -9.60 -0.74
CA ALA A 53 20.94 -9.57 0.19
C ALA A 53 20.56 -10.04 1.60
N PHE A 54 19.26 -10.04 1.96
CA PHE A 54 18.77 -10.50 3.25
C PHE A 54 18.45 -12.00 3.18
N VAL A 55 19.31 -12.81 3.79
CA VAL A 55 19.19 -14.26 3.78
C VAL A 55 18.87 -14.80 5.17
N ALA A 56 18.15 -15.94 5.20
CA ALA A 56 17.95 -16.67 6.44
C ALA A 56 19.30 -17.17 7.00
N GLY A 57 19.39 -17.29 8.33
CA GLY A 57 20.51 -18.01 8.94
C GLY A 57 20.54 -19.48 8.46
N ARG A 58 21.72 -20.11 8.49
CA ARG A 58 21.91 -21.49 8.05
C ARG A 58 20.88 -22.44 8.70
N GLY A 59 20.20 -23.24 7.88
CA GLY A 59 19.19 -24.20 8.30
C GLY A 59 17.79 -23.62 8.54
N ASN A 60 17.59 -22.32 8.30
CA ASN A 60 16.31 -21.63 8.49
C ASN A 60 15.73 -21.10 7.17
N SER A 61 14.50 -20.61 7.22
CA SER A 61 13.81 -19.92 6.14
C SER A 61 13.28 -18.56 6.61
N LEU A 62 13.16 -17.60 5.69
CA LEU A 62 12.46 -16.34 5.96
C LEU A 62 10.97 -16.55 5.71
N VAL A 63 10.15 -16.13 6.67
CA VAL A 63 8.69 -16.11 6.55
C VAL A 63 8.24 -14.66 6.59
N SER A 64 7.45 -14.26 5.61
CA SER A 64 6.79 -12.95 5.56
C SER A 64 5.29 -13.15 5.65
N ALA A 65 4.64 -12.33 6.48
CA ALA A 65 3.19 -12.25 6.57
C ALA A 65 2.79 -10.79 6.42
N ASP A 66 1.96 -10.51 5.42
CA ASP A 66 1.45 -9.17 5.12
C ASP A 66 -0.07 -9.19 5.24
N PHE A 67 -0.64 -8.16 5.87
CA PHE A 67 -2.09 -8.06 5.97
C PHE A 67 -2.68 -7.64 4.62
N CYS A 68 -3.64 -8.42 4.12
CA CYS A 68 -4.38 -8.05 2.91
C CYS A 68 -5.27 -6.81 3.15
N GLN A 69 -4.75 -5.64 2.77
CA GLN A 69 -5.45 -4.35 2.77
C GLN A 69 -6.04 -3.96 4.14
N LEU A 70 -5.25 -4.10 5.22
CA LEU A 70 -5.69 -3.82 6.59
C LEU A 70 -6.41 -2.47 6.74
N GLU A 71 -5.84 -1.39 6.22
CA GLU A 71 -6.38 -0.04 6.38
C GLU A 71 -7.74 0.13 5.69
N LEU A 72 -7.96 -0.51 4.54
CA LEU A 72 -9.25 -0.50 3.87
C LEU A 72 -10.28 -1.37 4.61
N ARG A 73 -9.83 -2.45 5.27
CA ARG A 73 -10.69 -3.24 6.16
C ARG A 73 -11.09 -2.45 7.40
N LEU A 74 -10.20 -1.62 7.93
CA LEU A 74 -10.51 -0.68 9.00
C LEU A 74 -11.53 0.36 8.52
N LEU A 75 -11.38 0.89 7.30
CA LEU A 75 -12.38 1.78 6.71
C LEU A 75 -13.77 1.13 6.69
N ALA A 76 -13.89 -0.07 6.12
CA ALA A 76 -15.16 -0.80 6.09
C ALA A 76 -15.71 -1.05 7.50
N HIS A 77 -14.85 -1.47 8.43
CA HIS A 77 -15.25 -1.70 9.81
C HIS A 77 -15.77 -0.43 10.50
N PHE A 78 -15.13 0.72 10.31
CA PHE A 78 -15.57 1.95 10.97
C PHE A 78 -16.72 2.64 10.25
N SER A 79 -16.83 2.52 8.92
CA SER A 79 -17.98 3.05 8.17
C SER A 79 -19.25 2.23 8.41
N GLN A 80 -19.11 0.95 8.76
CA GLN A 80 -20.23 0.00 8.84
C GLN A 80 -21.00 -0.12 7.50
N ASP A 81 -20.37 0.27 6.40
CA ASP A 81 -20.99 0.24 5.09
C ASP A 81 -21.07 -1.20 4.56
N ALA A 82 -22.30 -1.66 4.31
CA ALA A 82 -22.56 -3.03 3.89
C ALA A 82 -21.97 -3.33 2.52
N GLY A 83 -21.93 -2.34 1.61
CA GLY A 83 -21.37 -2.51 0.27
C GLY A 83 -19.86 -2.77 0.33
N LEU A 84 -19.13 -1.92 1.05
CA LEU A 84 -17.69 -2.03 1.23
C LEU A 84 -17.32 -3.30 2.00
N HIS A 85 -18.12 -3.69 2.99
CA HIS A 85 -17.97 -4.99 3.65
C HIS A 85 -18.13 -6.16 2.67
N GLN A 86 -19.14 -6.11 1.81
CA GLN A 86 -19.39 -7.17 0.84
C GLN A 86 -18.23 -7.30 -0.16
N THR A 87 -17.60 -6.19 -0.56
CA THR A 87 -16.43 -6.20 -1.46
C THR A 87 -15.30 -7.07 -0.91
N PHE A 88 -15.09 -7.12 0.41
CA PHE A 88 -14.08 -7.97 1.04
C PHE A 88 -14.43 -9.46 1.11
N THR A 89 -15.67 -9.83 0.84
CA THR A 89 -16.12 -11.22 0.77
C THR A 89 -15.98 -11.81 -0.63
N ARG A 90 -15.81 -10.97 -1.64
CA ARG A 90 -15.60 -11.38 -3.03
C ARG A 90 -14.16 -11.88 -3.20
N VAL A 91 -13.99 -12.92 -4.01
CA VAL A 91 -12.65 -13.41 -4.38
C VAL A 91 -12.07 -12.48 -5.44
N GLY A 92 -10.84 -12.00 -5.24
CA GLY A 92 -10.13 -11.17 -6.22
C GLY A 92 -9.52 -9.92 -5.62
N ASP A 93 -9.10 -9.00 -6.50
CA ASP A 93 -8.56 -7.71 -6.09
C ASP A 93 -9.69 -6.76 -5.66
N VAL A 94 -9.59 -6.27 -4.42
CA VAL A 94 -10.61 -5.40 -3.82
C VAL A 94 -10.72 -4.06 -4.56
N PHE A 95 -9.61 -3.51 -5.06
CA PHE A 95 -9.64 -2.24 -5.78
C PHE A 95 -10.27 -2.41 -7.15
N THR A 96 -10.03 -3.52 -7.84
CA THR A 96 -10.73 -3.86 -9.07
C THR A 96 -12.23 -4.02 -8.84
N SER A 97 -12.63 -4.64 -7.72
CA SER A 97 -14.04 -4.80 -7.37
C SER A 97 -14.73 -3.46 -7.09
N ILE A 98 -14.09 -2.60 -6.29
CA ILE A 98 -14.56 -1.22 -6.03
C ILE A 98 -14.63 -0.44 -7.33
N ALA A 99 -13.59 -0.56 -8.16
CA ALA A 99 -13.46 0.12 -9.44
C ALA A 99 -14.57 -0.25 -10.44
N ALA A 100 -14.97 -1.52 -10.46
CA ALA A 100 -16.06 -2.00 -11.29
C ALA A 100 -17.40 -1.45 -10.82
N GLU A 101 -17.64 -1.51 -9.50
CA GLU A 101 -18.93 -1.18 -8.88
C GLU A 101 -19.30 0.30 -9.04
N TRP A 102 -18.41 1.22 -8.66
CA TRP A 102 -18.73 2.66 -8.74
C TRP A 102 -18.76 3.19 -10.19
N ASN A 103 -18.06 2.55 -11.14
CA ASN A 103 -18.06 2.93 -12.57
C ASN A 103 -19.18 2.23 -13.34
N ALA A 104 -19.91 1.30 -12.71
CA ALA A 104 -20.92 0.47 -13.34
C ALA A 104 -20.39 -0.27 -14.60
N ILE A 105 -19.17 -0.81 -14.52
CA ILE A 105 -18.55 -1.61 -15.58
C ILE A 105 -18.26 -3.04 -15.10
N PRO A 106 -18.20 -4.04 -16.00
CA PRO A 106 -17.70 -5.35 -15.65
C PRO A 106 -16.26 -5.32 -15.13
N VAL A 107 -15.92 -6.25 -14.23
CA VAL A 107 -14.58 -6.36 -13.61
C VAL A 107 -13.49 -6.52 -14.68
N GLU A 108 -13.82 -7.20 -15.78
CA GLU A 108 -12.93 -7.45 -16.91
C GLU A 108 -12.60 -6.19 -17.71
N GLN A 109 -13.37 -5.12 -17.55
CA GLN A 109 -13.12 -3.83 -18.19
C GLN A 109 -12.31 -2.87 -17.32
N VAL A 110 -12.00 -3.27 -16.07
CA VAL A 110 -11.15 -2.46 -15.19
C VAL A 110 -9.70 -2.61 -15.62
N THR A 111 -9.13 -1.51 -16.14
CA THR A 111 -7.71 -1.44 -16.48
C THR A 111 -6.84 -1.21 -15.24
N ASP A 112 -5.54 -1.46 -15.37
CA ASP A 112 -4.57 -1.22 -14.29
C ASP A 112 -4.57 0.26 -13.84
N ASP A 113 -4.75 1.20 -14.76
CA ASP A 113 -4.85 2.63 -14.46
C ASP A 113 -6.10 2.94 -13.61
N ILE A 114 -7.27 2.40 -14.00
CA ILE A 114 -8.52 2.58 -13.22
C ILE A 114 -8.35 2.00 -11.83
N ARG A 115 -7.74 0.81 -11.73
CA ARG A 115 -7.46 0.16 -10.45
C ARG A 115 -6.51 1.00 -9.59
N GLN A 116 -5.44 1.55 -10.17
CA GLN A 116 -4.46 2.35 -9.47
C GLN A 116 -5.05 3.67 -8.96
N HIS A 117 -5.85 4.37 -9.77
CA HIS A 117 -6.58 5.56 -9.33
C HIS A 117 -7.58 5.23 -8.22
N THR A 118 -8.31 4.11 -8.32
CA THR A 118 -9.25 3.65 -7.27
C THR A 118 -8.50 3.43 -5.96
N LYS A 119 -7.33 2.81 -6.02
CA LYS A 119 -6.46 2.60 -4.86
C LYS A 119 -5.99 3.92 -4.26
N GLN A 120 -5.50 4.85 -5.07
CA GLN A 120 -5.06 6.18 -4.61
C GLN A 120 -6.20 6.94 -3.94
N LEU A 121 -7.40 6.94 -4.54
CA LEU A 121 -8.58 7.56 -3.95
C LEU A 121 -8.95 6.94 -2.60
N CYS A 122 -9.02 5.61 -2.49
CA CYS A 122 -9.35 4.95 -1.23
C CYS A 122 -8.39 5.35 -0.10
N TYR A 123 -7.08 5.34 -0.36
CA TYR A 123 -6.10 5.76 0.64
C TYR A 123 -6.15 7.27 0.90
N GLY A 124 -6.36 8.09 -0.14
CA GLY A 124 -6.57 9.53 0.01
C GLY A 124 -7.73 9.84 0.96
N LEU A 125 -8.86 9.15 0.82
CA LEU A 125 -10.00 9.29 1.72
C LEU A 125 -9.69 8.83 3.15
N ILE A 126 -9.05 7.66 3.33
CA ILE A 126 -8.65 7.14 4.65
C ILE A 126 -7.78 8.14 5.41
N TYR A 127 -6.89 8.83 4.69
CA TYR A 127 -5.95 9.79 5.27
C TYR A 127 -6.46 11.24 5.28
N GLY A 128 -7.72 11.48 4.88
CA GLY A 128 -8.31 12.82 4.86
C GLY A 128 -7.60 13.79 3.91
N MET A 129 -7.10 13.27 2.77
CA MET A 129 -6.43 14.06 1.74
C MET A 129 -7.40 15.10 1.15
N GLY A 130 -6.93 16.35 1.04
CA GLY A 130 -7.70 17.40 0.38
C GLY A 130 -7.84 17.14 -1.11
N LEU A 131 -8.94 17.61 -1.71
CA LEU A 131 -9.29 17.37 -3.12
C LEU A 131 -8.17 17.74 -4.10
N ARG A 132 -7.51 18.89 -3.90
CA ARG A 132 -6.40 19.34 -4.73
C ARG A 132 -5.22 18.37 -4.73
N THR A 133 -4.78 17.96 -3.54
CA THR A 133 -3.68 16.99 -3.39
C THR A 133 -4.06 15.63 -3.95
N LEU A 134 -5.33 15.23 -3.81
CA LEU A 134 -5.82 14.00 -4.40
C LEU A 134 -5.78 14.04 -5.94
N ALA A 135 -6.18 15.16 -6.54
CA ALA A 135 -6.10 15.36 -7.98
C ALA A 135 -4.65 15.32 -8.49
N GLU A 136 -3.73 16.00 -7.79
CA GLU A 136 -2.29 16.00 -8.07
C GLU A 136 -1.69 14.57 -8.03
N GLU A 137 -1.99 13.79 -6.99
CA GLU A 137 -1.51 12.40 -6.81
C GLU A 137 -2.06 11.44 -7.87
N MET A 138 -3.30 11.64 -8.30
CA MET A 138 -3.95 10.84 -9.36
C MET A 138 -3.59 11.32 -10.77
N GLY A 139 -2.93 12.48 -10.92
CA GLY A 139 -2.63 13.05 -12.24
C GLY A 139 -3.89 13.44 -13.04
N VAL A 140 -4.94 13.88 -12.36
CA VAL A 140 -6.22 14.32 -12.96
C VAL A 140 -6.55 15.77 -12.56
N GLU A 141 -7.52 16.37 -13.25
CA GLU A 141 -8.02 17.70 -12.89
C GLU A 141 -8.90 17.65 -11.62
N GLU A 142 -8.90 18.72 -10.81
CA GLU A 142 -9.68 18.78 -9.56
C GLU A 142 -11.18 18.43 -9.73
N PRO A 143 -11.90 18.91 -10.77
CA PRO A 143 -13.31 18.55 -10.98
C PRO A 143 -13.51 17.05 -11.20
N GLN A 144 -12.57 16.38 -11.87
CA GLN A 144 -12.62 14.94 -12.10
C GLN A 144 -12.40 14.17 -10.80
N ALA A 145 -11.42 14.58 -10.00
CA ALA A 145 -11.21 14.00 -8.67
C ALA A 145 -12.46 14.17 -7.78
N ALA A 146 -13.14 15.32 -7.87
CA ALA A 146 -14.34 15.60 -7.09
C ALA A 146 -15.48 14.65 -7.48
N GLU A 147 -15.69 14.45 -8.78
CA GLU A 147 -16.70 13.51 -9.29
C GLU A 147 -16.41 12.09 -8.82
N MET A 148 -15.14 11.66 -8.81
CA MET A 148 -14.76 10.33 -8.33
C MET A 148 -15.05 10.16 -6.84
N VAL A 149 -14.76 11.17 -6.02
CA VAL A 149 -15.07 11.16 -4.58
C VAL A 149 -16.58 11.13 -4.35
N GLU A 150 -17.35 11.94 -5.06
CA GLU A 150 -18.82 11.94 -4.95
C GLU A 150 -19.41 10.57 -5.34
N ARG A 151 -18.92 10.00 -6.45
CA ARG A 151 -19.33 8.69 -6.94
C ARG A 151 -18.99 7.58 -5.93
N PHE A 152 -17.83 7.66 -5.27
CA PHE A 152 -17.46 6.76 -4.18
C PHE A 152 -18.47 6.81 -3.03
N HIS A 153 -18.72 8.01 -2.49
CA HIS A 153 -19.65 8.20 -1.38
C HIS A 153 -21.09 7.81 -1.75
N ARG A 154 -21.51 8.03 -2.99
CA ARG A 154 -22.82 7.57 -3.46
C ARG A 154 -22.92 6.04 -3.54
N THR A 155 -21.81 5.36 -3.85
CA THR A 155 -21.75 3.90 -3.94
C THR A 155 -21.64 3.27 -2.56
N TYR A 156 -20.90 3.90 -1.65
CA TYR A 156 -20.63 3.44 -0.28
C TYR A 156 -21.02 4.55 0.72
N PRO A 157 -22.31 4.65 1.09
CA PRO A 157 -22.85 5.72 1.94
C PRO A 157 -22.48 5.64 3.42
#